data_AF-A0A8I2GYH3-F1
#
_entry.id   AF-A0A8I2GYH3-F1
#
_cell.length_a   1.000
_cell.length_b   1.000
_cell.length_c   1.000
_cell.angle_alpha   90.00
_cell.angle_beta   90.00
_cell.angle_gamma   90.00
#
_symmetry.space_group_name_H-M   'P 1'
#
loop_
_entity.id
_entity.type
_entity.pdbx_description
1 polymer ?
#
loop_
_entity_poly.entity_id
_entity_poly.type
_entity_poly.pdbx_seq_one_letter_code
_entity_poly.pdbx_strand_id
1 'polypeptide(L)'
;MLGAFRLPHSPPLAVACAILDPDPPPRRWASSFSNIKEMTMIEQQIQELRAELNACVEPAERRQIEAELEIAQAELTMILAEQDGSINAEPPF
;
A
#
# COMPACT_ATOMS: atom_id res chain seq x y z
N MET A 1 -28.33 -9.44 21.67
CA MET A 1 -28.16 -10.90 21.51
C MET A 1 -26.68 -11.20 21.58
N LEU A 2 -26.31 -12.19 22.38
CA LEU A 2 -24.95 -12.63 22.73
C LEU A 2 -24.31 -13.42 21.58
N GLY A 3 -22.96 -13.46 21.55
CA GLY A 3 -22.26 -14.68 21.12
C GLY A 3 -21.08 -14.48 20.18
N ALA A 4 -19.89 -14.36 20.76
CA ALA A 4 -18.64 -14.73 20.10
C ALA A 4 -18.66 -16.24 19.81
N PHE A 5 -18.38 -16.64 18.57
CA PHE A 5 -18.08 -18.03 18.22
C PHE A 5 -16.71 -18.09 17.56
N ARG A 6 -15.67 -18.20 18.38
CA ARG A 6 -14.49 -18.98 17.99
C ARG A 6 -14.84 -20.44 18.16
N LEU A 7 -14.68 -21.23 17.09
CA LEU A 7 -14.53 -22.68 17.18
C LEU A 7 -13.58 -23.14 16.04
N PRO A 8 -12.95 -24.31 16.18
CA PRO A 8 -11.51 -24.44 16.20
C PRO A 8 -10.95 -25.18 14.98
N HIS A 9 -9.65 -25.01 14.82
CA HIS A 9 -8.77 -25.81 13.98
C HIS A 9 -9.07 -27.32 14.06
N SER A 10 -9.27 -27.94 12.91
CA SER A 10 -9.16 -29.39 12.72
C SER A 10 -8.52 -29.68 11.35
N PRO A 11 -7.27 -30.15 11.27
CA PRO A 11 -6.77 -30.94 10.15
C PRO A 11 -7.19 -32.41 10.39
N PRO A 12 -7.25 -33.34 9.41
CA PRO A 12 -6.34 -33.43 8.25
C PRO A 12 -6.99 -33.96 6.95
N LEU A 13 -6.37 -33.70 5.79
CA LEU A 13 -6.38 -34.68 4.69
C LEU A 13 -5.03 -34.59 3.96
N ALA A 14 -4.15 -35.52 4.33
CA ALA A 14 -3.02 -35.88 3.48
C ALA A 14 -3.54 -36.83 2.39
N VAL A 15 -3.56 -36.38 1.15
CA VAL A 15 -3.40 -37.23 -0.03
C VAL A 15 -2.53 -36.46 -1.01
N ALA A 16 -1.30 -36.95 -1.16
CA ALA A 16 -0.39 -36.53 -2.19
C ALA A 16 -0.76 -37.24 -3.50
N CYS A 17 -0.99 -36.48 -4.57
CA CYS A 17 -0.82 -36.97 -5.94
C CYS A 17 -0.19 -35.86 -6.78
N ALA A 18 1.08 -36.09 -7.10
CA ALA A 18 1.94 -35.27 -7.91
C ALA A 18 1.34 -34.88 -9.26
N ILE A 19 1.42 -33.59 -9.59
CA ILE A 19 1.57 -33.12 -10.96
C ILE A 19 2.67 -32.07 -10.93
N LEU A 20 3.87 -32.55 -11.31
CA LEU A 20 4.90 -31.85 -12.06
C LEU A 20 4.96 -30.32 -11.86
N ASP A 21 5.95 -29.89 -11.10
CA ASP A 21 6.41 -28.50 -11.08
C ASP A 21 7.28 -28.27 -12.32
N PRO A 22 6.86 -27.48 -13.32
CA PRO A 22 7.77 -26.55 -13.94
C PRO A 22 7.77 -25.30 -13.06
N ASP A 23 8.79 -25.20 -12.22
CA ASP A 23 9.29 -24.01 -11.55
C ASP A 23 8.66 -22.75 -12.18
N PRO A 24 7.68 -22.07 -11.55
CA PRO A 24 7.37 -20.72 -11.99
C PRO A 24 8.71 -20.02 -11.86
N PRO A 25 9.33 -19.55 -12.96
CA PRO A 25 10.69 -19.06 -12.92
C PRO A 25 10.79 -18.12 -11.74
N PRO A 26 11.85 -18.16 -10.91
CA PRO A 26 12.00 -17.14 -9.91
C PRO A 26 11.77 -15.85 -10.67
N ARG A 27 10.78 -15.04 -10.26
CA ARG A 27 10.66 -13.67 -10.74
C ARG A 27 11.84 -12.88 -10.15
N ARG A 28 13.06 -13.37 -10.41
CA ARG A 28 14.18 -12.61 -10.91
C ARG A 28 13.72 -11.94 -12.20
N TRP A 29 12.82 -10.95 -12.06
CA TRP A 29 13.10 -9.71 -12.73
C TRP A 29 14.38 -9.21 -12.10
N ALA A 30 15.53 -9.72 -12.58
CA ALA A 30 16.78 -9.04 -12.37
C ALA A 30 16.55 -7.66 -12.95
N SER A 31 16.30 -6.71 -12.05
CA SER A 31 16.66 -5.31 -12.15
C SER A 31 16.61 -4.76 -13.57
N SER A 32 15.41 -4.44 -14.05
CA SER A 32 15.27 -3.59 -15.23
C SER A 32 14.03 -2.71 -15.12
N PHE A 33 13.89 -2.03 -13.99
CA PHE A 33 13.19 -0.76 -13.98
C PHE A 33 14.04 0.22 -13.20
N SER A 34 15.14 0.68 -13.80
CA SER A 34 15.67 2.01 -13.46
C SER A 34 14.70 3.12 -13.92
N ASN A 35 13.38 2.92 -13.79
CA ASN A 35 12.36 3.81 -14.37
C ASN A 35 11.05 3.91 -13.56
N ILE A 36 11.06 3.52 -12.29
CA ILE A 36 9.98 3.87 -11.37
C ILE A 36 10.68 4.63 -10.26
N LYS A 37 10.74 5.96 -10.42
CA LYS A 37 11.04 6.90 -9.35
C LYS A 37 10.31 6.38 -8.10
N GLU A 38 11.04 5.99 -7.06
CA GLU A 38 10.50 5.32 -5.87
C GLU A 38 9.26 6.07 -5.38
N MET A 39 8.08 5.52 -5.68
CA MET A 39 6.81 6.12 -5.28
C MET A 39 6.58 5.73 -3.84
N THR A 40 6.45 6.75 -2.99
CA THR A 40 6.25 6.54 -1.56
C THR A 40 4.89 5.89 -1.32
N MET A 41 4.77 5.13 -0.23
CA MET A 41 3.50 4.48 0.15
C MET A 41 2.34 5.48 0.24
N ILE A 42 2.61 6.72 0.68
CA ILE A 42 1.63 7.80 0.77
C ILE A 42 1.18 8.29 -0.61
N GLU A 43 2.09 8.42 -1.57
CA GLU A 43 1.73 8.79 -2.94
C GLU A 43 0.81 7.73 -3.57
N GLN A 44 1.04 6.44 -3.29
CA GLN A 44 0.16 5.34 -3.72
C GLN A 44 -1.25 5.47 -3.12
N GLN A 45 -1.33 5.69 -1.81
CA GLN A 45 -2.60 5.86 -1.12
C GLN A 45 -3.39 7.06 -1.67
N ILE A 46 -2.73 8.19 -1.97
CA ILE A 46 -3.38 9.36 -2.58
C ILE A 46 -3.98 9.04 -3.96
N GLN A 47 -3.29 8.24 -4.78
CA GLN A 47 -3.81 7.84 -6.09
C GLN A 47 -5.04 6.93 -5.97
N GLU A 48 -5.02 6.00 -5.02
CA GLU A 48 -6.15 5.11 -4.73
C GLU A 48 -7.37 5.90 -4.26
N LEU A 49 -7.21 6.77 -3.26
CA LEU A 49 -8.29 7.61 -2.74
C LEU A 49 -8.88 8.52 -3.82
N ARG A 50 -8.06 9.02 -4.75
CA ARG A 50 -8.55 9.78 -5.92
C ARG A 50 -9.38 8.92 -6.88
N ALA A 51 -8.95 7.69 -7.13
CA ALA A 51 -9.69 6.76 -7.97
C ALA A 51 -11.03 6.38 -7.33
N GLU A 52 -11.04 6.10 -6.03
CA GLU A 52 -12.24 5.80 -5.25
C GLU A 52 -13.20 7.00 -5.23
N LEU A 53 -12.72 8.21 -4.98
CA LEU A 53 -13.53 9.42 -4.99
C LEU A 53 -14.19 9.66 -6.36
N ASN A 54 -13.48 9.36 -7.45
CA ASN A 54 -14.01 9.46 -8.80
C ASN A 54 -15.06 8.37 -9.12
N ALA A 55 -14.97 7.21 -8.48
CA ALA A 55 -15.93 6.12 -8.63
C ALA A 55 -17.11 6.18 -7.64
N CYS A 56 -16.96 6.92 -6.53
CA CYS A 56 -17.94 7.01 -5.45
C CYS A 56 -19.12 7.92 -5.81
N VAL A 57 -20.33 7.40 -5.61
CA VAL A 57 -21.60 8.11 -5.90
C VAL A 57 -22.26 8.59 -4.60
N GLU A 58 -22.02 7.92 -3.47
CA GLU A 58 -22.66 8.25 -2.20
C GLU A 58 -22.02 9.52 -1.58
N PRO A 59 -22.80 10.56 -1.27
CA PRO A 59 -22.24 11.81 -0.78
C PRO A 59 -21.64 11.72 0.63
N ALA A 60 -22.05 10.73 1.44
CA ALA A 60 -21.48 10.52 2.77
C ALA A 60 -20.12 9.84 2.69
N GLU A 61 -20.03 8.74 1.94
CA GLU A 61 -18.77 8.02 1.64
C GLU A 61 -17.77 8.95 0.94
N ARG A 62 -18.22 9.73 -0.05
CA ARG A 62 -17.36 10.72 -0.73
C ARG A 62 -16.71 11.72 0.23
N ARG A 63 -17.45 12.22 1.24
CA ARG A 63 -16.88 13.12 2.26
C ARG A 63 -15.86 12.42 3.16
N GLN A 64 -16.06 11.12 3.43
CA GLN A 64 -15.09 10.32 4.19
C GLN A 64 -13.80 10.14 3.39
N ILE A 65 -13.92 9.76 2.11
CA ILE A 65 -12.78 9.61 1.20
C ILE A 65 -12.04 10.96 1.01
N GLU A 66 -12.77 12.08 0.89
CA GLU A 66 -12.17 13.43 0.84
C GLU A 66 -11.36 13.75 2.10
N ALA A 67 -11.85 13.40 3.30
CA ALA A 67 -11.14 13.61 4.54
C ALA A 67 -9.88 12.72 4.65
N GLU A 68 -9.96 11.46 4.23
CA GLU A 68 -8.79 10.57 4.16
C GLU A 68 -7.74 11.08 3.17
N LEU A 69 -8.19 11.60 2.02
CA LEU A 69 -7.31 12.18 1.00
C LEU A 69 -6.60 13.44 1.52
N GLU A 70 -7.27 14.28 2.29
CA GLU A 70 -6.67 15.46 2.93
C GLU A 70 -5.58 15.07 3.93
N ILE A 71 -5.84 14.05 4.77
CA ILE A 71 -4.86 13.54 5.73
C ILE A 71 -3.61 13.01 5.01
N ALA A 72 -3.79 12.15 4.00
CA ALA A 72 -2.66 11.59 3.24
C ALA A 72 -1.83 12.67 2.53
N GLN A 73 -2.47 13.73 2.01
CA GLN A 73 -1.76 14.87 1.42
C GLN A 73 -0.96 15.67 2.45
N ALA A 74 -1.51 15.85 3.66
CA ALA A 74 -0.80 16.52 4.75
C ALA A 74 0.43 15.70 5.19
N GLU A 75 0.29 14.38 5.29
CA GLU A 75 1.40 13.47 5.60
C GLU A 75 2.49 13.52 4.52
N LEU A 76 2.12 13.51 3.23
CA LEU A 76 3.09 13.65 2.15
C LEU A 76 3.84 14.99 2.24
N THR A 77 3.12 16.07 2.53
CA THR A 77 3.71 17.40 2.70
C THR A 77 4.71 17.43 3.85
N MET A 78 4.39 16.78 4.97
CA MET A 78 5.29 16.65 6.12
C MET A 78 6.56 15.86 5.76
N ILE A 79 6.43 14.71 5.10
CA ILE A 79 7.56 13.88 4.67
C ILE A 79 8.48 14.67 3.71
N LEU A 80 7.89 15.39 2.75
CA LEU A 80 8.66 16.21 1.82
C LEU A 80 9.38 17.38 2.52
N ALA A 81 8.73 18.03 3.48
CA ALA A 81 9.34 19.10 4.28
C ALA A 81 10.51 18.59 5.15
N GLU A 82 10.37 17.39 5.73
CA GLU A 82 11.46 16.74 6.49
C GLU A 82 12.66 16.39 5.60
N GLN A 83 12.41 15.90 4.38
CA GLN A 83 13.47 15.60 3.42
C GLN A 83 14.20 16.86 2.93
N ASP A 84 13.48 17.96 2.68
CA ASP A 84 14.05 19.24 2.22
C ASP A 84 14.90 19.94 3.30
N GLY A 85 14.57 19.77 4.58
CA GLY A 85 15.36 20.30 5.70
C GLY A 85 16.71 19.61 5.93
N SER A 86 16.93 18.42 5.35
CA SER A 86 18.16 17.62 5.57
C SER A 86 19.33 18.02 4.64
N ILE A 87 19.04 18.69 3.53
CA ILE A 87 20.02 18.95 2.45
C ILE A 87 20.79 20.27 2.56
N ASN A 88 20.52 21.11 3.56
CA ASN A 88 21.19 22.41 3.70
C ASN A 88 21.83 22.63 5.08
N ALA A 89 22.73 21.73 5.45
CA ALA A 89 23.74 22.00 6.46
C ALA A 89 25.10 22.23 5.75
N GLU A 90 25.27 23.39 5.11
CA GLU A 90 26.62 23.83 4.71
C GLU A 90 27.41 24.13 6.01
N PRO A 91 28.52 23.41 6.28
CA PRO A 91 29.36 23.73 7.42
C PRO A 91 29.96 25.13 7.22
N PRO A 92 29.89 26.04 8.21
CA PRO A 92 30.62 27.29 8.12
C PRO A 92 32.12 26.97 8.18
N PHE A 93 32.80 27.30 7.08
CA PHE A 93 34.26 27.42 6.83
C PHE A 93 35.22 26.72 7.80
#